data_AF-A0A965PLQ7-F1
#
_entry.id   AF-A0A965PLQ7-F1
#
_cell.length_a   1.000
_cell.length_b   1.000
_cell.length_c   1.000
_cell.angle_alpha   90.00
_cell.angle_beta   90.00
_cell.angle_gamma   90.00
#
_symmetry.space_group_name_H-M   'P 1'
#
loop_
_entity.id
_entity.type
_entity.pdbx_description
1 polymer ?
#
loop_
_entity_poly.entity_id
_entity_poly.type
_entity_poly.pdbx_seq_one_letter_code
_entity_poly.pdbx_strand_id
1 'polypeptide(L)'
;MYWTIARYLSVALVCFVAGSVITQWRADKKLAELQKTYAEELNKAYESARKKEVNLRAEAAQIRRNKDGQIKSINDKHQSIVNGLRERPSASSVPDTTRDCKASTGAELSREHAEFLAREATRADQLRSALEACYLQYESVVSILTNKNPNNQ
;
A
#
# COMPACT_ATOMS: atom_id res chain seq x y z
N MET A 1 -30.50 -22.79 -78.11
CA MET A 1 -29.48 -21.73 -77.93
C MET A 1 -29.53 -21.05 -76.55
N TYR A 2 -30.69 -20.89 -75.90
CA TYR A 2 -30.81 -20.25 -74.58
C TYR A 2 -30.30 -21.07 -73.38
N TRP A 3 -30.36 -22.41 -73.45
CA TRP A 3 -29.97 -23.28 -72.34
C TRP A 3 -28.45 -23.27 -72.03
N THR A 4 -27.62 -23.10 -73.06
CA THR A 4 -26.17 -22.95 -72.88
C THR A 4 -25.84 -21.60 -72.25
N ILE A 5 -26.51 -20.52 -72.67
CA ILE A 5 -26.35 -19.17 -72.10
C ILE A 5 -26.75 -19.16 -70.62
N ALA A 6 -27.86 -19.80 -70.24
CA ALA A 6 -28.29 -19.92 -68.84
C ALA A 6 -27.27 -20.67 -67.97
N ARG A 7 -26.64 -21.72 -68.51
CA ARG A 7 -25.55 -22.44 -67.82
C ARG A 7 -24.34 -21.56 -67.56
N TYR A 8 -23.87 -20.79 -68.54
CA TYR A 8 -22.73 -19.89 -68.34
C TYR A 8 -23.03 -18.78 -67.33
N LEU A 9 -24.24 -18.22 -67.33
CA LEU A 9 -24.66 -17.24 -66.34
C LEU A 9 -24.67 -17.82 -64.91
N SER A 10 -25.16 -19.05 -64.74
CA SER A 10 -25.15 -19.71 -63.42
C SER A 10 -23.74 -19.94 -62.87
N VAL A 11 -22.79 -20.34 -63.73
CA VAL A 11 -21.39 -20.54 -63.34
C VAL A 11 -20.72 -19.23 -62.97
N ALA A 12 -20.95 -18.16 -63.75
CA ALA A 12 -20.42 -16.83 -63.44
C ALA A 12 -20.92 -16.31 -62.08
N LEU A 13 -22.19 -16.55 -61.75
CA LEU A 13 -22.79 -16.12 -60.48
C LEU A 13 -22.18 -16.89 -59.29
N VAL A 14 -21.96 -18.20 -59.44
CA VAL A 14 -21.29 -19.01 -58.40
C VAL A 14 -19.85 -18.55 -58.17
N CYS A 15 -19.08 -18.26 -59.24
CA CYS A 15 -17.72 -17.72 -59.11
C CYS A 15 -17.70 -16.35 -58.42
N PHE A 16 -18.68 -15.49 -58.72
CA PHE A 16 -18.79 -14.17 -58.11
C PHE A 16 -19.09 -14.26 -56.61
N VAL A 17 -20.03 -15.13 -56.21
CA VAL A 17 -20.36 -15.35 -54.80
C VAL A 17 -19.19 -15.98 -54.05
N ALA A 18 -18.55 -17.02 -54.60
CA ALA A 18 -17.36 -17.62 -54.01
C ALA A 18 -16.21 -16.61 -53.83
N GLY A 19 -16.01 -15.73 -54.81
CA GLY A 19 -15.04 -14.63 -54.73
C GLY A 19 -15.31 -13.69 -53.55
N SER A 20 -16.57 -13.27 -53.35
CA SER A 20 -16.96 -12.38 -52.25
C SER A 20 -16.77 -13.00 -50.86
N VAL A 21 -16.99 -14.31 -50.70
CA VAL A 21 -16.80 -15.01 -49.42
C VAL A 21 -15.31 -15.10 -49.06
N ILE A 22 -14.45 -15.36 -50.06
CA ILE A 22 -13.01 -15.44 -49.86
C ILE A 22 -12.43 -14.08 -49.44
N THR A 23 -12.92 -12.98 -50.02
CA THR A 23 -12.45 -11.63 -49.68
C THR A 23 -12.91 -11.21 -48.27
N GLN A 24 -14.15 -11.55 -47.87
CA GLN A 24 -14.65 -11.31 -46.51
C GLN A 24 -13.82 -12.04 -45.45
N TRP A 25 -13.53 -13.33 -45.65
CA TRP A 25 -12.73 -14.10 -44.69
C TRP A 25 -11.31 -13.53 -44.48
N ARG A 26 -10.70 -12.99 -45.54
CA ARG A 26 -9.39 -12.31 -45.45
C ARG A 26 -9.47 -11.00 -44.67
N ALA A 27 -10.58 -10.26 -44.78
CA ALA A 27 -10.81 -9.05 -44.02
C ALA A 27 -11.04 -9.35 -42.54
N ASP A 28 -11.87 -10.36 -42.22
CA ASP A 28 -12.17 -10.76 -40.84
C ASP A 28 -10.91 -11.22 -40.09
N LYS A 29 -10.01 -11.96 -40.76
CA LYS A 29 -8.74 -12.38 -40.15
C LYS A 29 -7.86 -11.21 -39.73
N LYS A 30 -7.73 -10.19 -40.59
CA LYS A 30 -6.95 -8.99 -40.26
C LYS A 30 -7.56 -8.21 -39.11
N LEU A 31 -8.89 -8.15 -39.06
CA LEU A 31 -9.62 -7.49 -37.98
C LEU A 31 -9.39 -8.21 -36.64
N ALA A 32 -9.44 -9.54 -36.64
CA ALA A 32 -9.16 -10.36 -35.46
C ALA A 32 -7.71 -10.26 -34.98
N GLU A 33 -6.75 -10.17 -35.91
CA GLU A 33 -5.33 -9.98 -35.57
C GLU A 33 -5.10 -8.60 -34.94
N LEU A 34 -5.69 -7.54 -35.51
CA LEU A 34 -5.60 -6.19 -34.96
C LEU A 34 -6.25 -6.06 -33.58
N GLN A 35 -7.39 -6.72 -33.37
CA GLN A 35 -8.04 -6.77 -32.06
C GLN A 35 -7.16 -7.47 -31.01
N LYS A 36 -6.48 -8.56 -31.40
CA LYS A 36 -5.56 -9.26 -30.51
C LYS A 36 -4.37 -8.41 -30.13
N THR A 37 -3.71 -7.76 -31.09
CA THR A 37 -2.55 -6.89 -30.79
C THR A 37 -2.96 -5.74 -29.89
N TYR A 38 -4.10 -5.10 -30.16
CA TYR A 38 -4.63 -4.03 -29.32
C TYR A 38 -4.99 -4.53 -27.91
N ALA A 39 -5.64 -5.69 -27.79
CA ALA A 39 -5.96 -6.30 -26.50
C ALA A 39 -4.68 -6.67 -25.72
N GLU A 40 -3.63 -7.17 -26.37
CA GLU A 40 -2.35 -7.47 -25.75
C GLU A 40 -1.64 -6.21 -25.26
N GLU A 41 -1.64 -5.13 -26.04
CA GLU A 41 -1.08 -3.83 -25.64
C GLU A 41 -1.82 -3.25 -24.44
N LEU A 42 -3.16 -3.27 -24.47
CA LEU A 42 -3.99 -2.86 -23.34
C LEU A 42 -3.71 -3.71 -22.11
N ASN A 43 -3.64 -5.04 -22.25
CA ASN A 43 -3.35 -5.93 -21.13
C ASN A 43 -1.97 -5.65 -20.53
N LYS A 44 -0.94 -5.42 -21.35
CA LYS A 44 0.40 -5.04 -20.88
C LYS A 44 0.38 -3.71 -20.13
N ALA A 45 -0.34 -2.71 -20.65
CA ALA A 45 -0.51 -1.42 -19.99
C ALA A 45 -1.24 -1.58 -18.64
N TYR A 46 -2.33 -2.34 -18.61
CA TYR A 46 -3.09 -2.66 -17.40
C TYR A 46 -2.26 -3.42 -16.36
N GLU A 47 -1.48 -4.42 -16.78
CA GLU A 47 -0.58 -5.15 -15.88
C GLU A 47 0.48 -4.22 -15.27
N SER A 48 1.05 -3.33 -16.07
CA SER A 48 2.05 -2.36 -15.57
C SER A 48 1.44 -1.39 -14.56
N ALA A 49 0.21 -0.91 -14.80
CA ALA A 49 -0.54 -0.06 -13.88
C ALA A 49 -0.90 -0.83 -12.59
N ARG A 50 -1.40 -2.06 -12.73
CA ARG A 50 -1.77 -2.92 -11.60
C ARG A 50 -0.57 -3.26 -10.73
N LYS A 51 0.59 -3.55 -11.31
CA LYS A 51 1.83 -3.78 -10.56
C LYS A 51 2.22 -2.56 -9.74
N LYS A 52 2.13 -1.35 -10.32
CA LYS A 52 2.36 -0.10 -9.59
C LYS A 52 1.37 0.05 -8.43
N GLU A 53 0.07 -0.13 -8.68
CA GLU A 53 -0.93 -0.06 -7.61
C GLU A 53 -0.69 -1.04 -6.48
N VAL A 54 -0.35 -2.30 -6.81
CA VAL A 54 -0.07 -3.34 -5.81
C VAL A 54 1.15 -2.96 -4.97
N ASN A 55 2.22 -2.48 -5.60
CA ASN A 55 3.43 -2.06 -4.90
C ASN A 55 3.15 -0.88 -3.95
N LEU A 56 2.41 0.14 -4.41
CA LEU A 56 2.02 1.29 -3.60
C LEU A 56 1.13 0.87 -2.42
N ARG A 57 0.18 -0.03 -2.65
CA ARG A 57 -0.69 -0.57 -1.58
C ARG A 57 0.13 -1.39 -0.58
N ALA A 58 1.10 -2.18 -1.04
CA ALA A 58 1.97 -3.00 -0.19
C ALA A 58 2.88 -2.13 0.68
N GLU A 59 3.50 -1.10 0.09
CA GLU A 59 4.35 -0.14 0.80
C GLU A 59 3.56 0.64 1.86
N ALA A 60 2.39 1.18 1.48
CA ALA A 60 1.50 1.84 2.43
C ALA A 60 1.06 0.89 3.57
N ALA A 61 0.80 -0.39 3.27
CA ALA A 61 0.49 -1.38 4.29
C ALA A 61 1.68 -1.69 5.20
N GLN A 62 2.90 -1.70 4.67
CA GLN A 62 4.11 -1.88 5.46
C GLN A 62 4.36 -0.71 6.41
N ILE A 63 4.22 0.52 5.95
CA ILE A 63 4.33 1.72 6.81
C ILE A 63 3.30 1.65 7.95
N ARG A 64 2.04 1.27 7.65
CA ARG A 64 1.01 1.08 8.68
C ARG A 64 1.40 0.00 9.69
N ARG A 65 1.83 -1.17 9.23
CA ARG A 65 2.27 -2.28 10.11
C ARG A 65 3.43 -1.89 11.02
N ASN A 66 4.41 -1.17 10.49
CA ASN A 66 5.55 -0.70 11.27
C ASN A 66 5.11 0.28 12.36
N LYS A 67 4.26 1.26 12.01
CA LYS A 67 3.68 2.20 12.97
C LYS A 67 2.89 1.47 14.07
N ASP A 68 2.02 0.54 13.70
CA ASP A 68 1.21 -0.21 14.66
C ASP A 68 2.07 -1.08 15.58
N GLY A 69 3.15 -1.68 15.05
CA GLY A 69 4.15 -2.40 15.83
C GLY A 69 4.90 -1.50 16.83
N GLN A 70 5.31 -0.31 16.40
CA GLN A 70 5.95 0.67 17.28
C GLN A 70 4.99 1.13 18.40
N ILE A 71 3.73 1.46 18.05
CA ILE A 71 2.70 1.84 19.03
C ILE A 71 2.46 0.71 20.04
N LYS A 72 2.40 -0.54 19.58
CA LYS A 72 2.27 -1.70 20.47
C LYS A 72 3.44 -1.79 21.43
N SER A 73 4.68 -1.69 20.93
CA SER A 73 5.87 -1.72 21.79
C SER A 73 5.88 -0.58 22.82
N ILE A 74 5.48 0.63 22.42
CA ILE A 74 5.34 1.79 23.31
C ILE A 74 4.30 1.50 24.40
N ASN A 75 3.15 0.93 24.02
CA ASN A 75 2.10 0.58 24.97
C ASN A 75 2.50 -0.55 25.94
N ASP A 76 3.20 -1.57 25.44
CA ASP A 76 3.71 -2.68 26.27
C ASP A 76 4.73 -2.16 27.30
N LYS A 77 5.62 -1.23 26.90
CA LYS A 77 6.54 -0.54 27.81
C LYS A 77 5.79 0.29 28.84
N HIS A 78 4.78 1.06 28.41
CA HIS A 78 3.95 1.85 29.31
C HIS A 78 3.25 0.98 30.36
N GLN A 79 2.67 -0.17 29.96
CA GLN A 79 2.06 -1.10 30.90
C GLN A 79 3.07 -1.68 31.89
N SER A 80 4.26 -2.05 31.43
CA SER A 80 5.35 -2.53 32.31
C SER A 80 5.75 -1.47 33.34
N ILE A 81 5.92 -0.21 32.91
CA ILE A 81 6.24 0.91 33.80
C ILE A 81 5.12 1.13 34.82
N VAL A 82 3.86 1.22 34.38
CA VAL A 82 2.71 1.41 35.26
C VAL A 82 2.57 0.27 36.27
N ASN A 83 2.80 -0.98 35.85
CA ASN A 83 2.79 -2.13 36.76
C ASN A 83 3.85 -2.01 37.85
N GLY A 84 5.09 -1.61 37.50
CA GLY A 84 6.14 -1.35 38.49
C GLY A 84 5.84 -0.17 39.43
N LEU A 85 5.03 0.80 38.97
CA LEU A 85 4.60 1.93 39.80
C LEU A 85 3.52 1.56 40.83
N ARG A 86 2.77 0.46 40.62
CA ARG A 86 1.73 0.03 41.57
C ARG A 86 2.28 -0.33 42.95
N GLU A 87 3.53 -0.80 43.01
CA GLU A 87 4.22 -1.17 44.25
C GLU A 87 4.69 0.06 45.06
N ARG A 88 4.61 1.27 44.50
CA ARG A 88 5.05 2.50 45.17
C ARG A 88 3.97 3.10 46.09
N PRO A 89 4.39 3.77 47.17
CA PRO A 89 3.48 4.51 48.03
C PRO A 89 2.80 5.66 47.27
N SER A 90 1.51 5.90 47.58
CA SER A 90 0.75 7.04 47.07
C SER A 90 1.18 8.34 47.75
N ALA A 91 0.98 9.49 47.10
CA ALA A 91 1.28 10.80 47.71
C ALA A 91 0.43 11.08 48.96
N SER A 92 -0.72 10.42 49.11
CA SER A 92 -1.58 10.54 50.30
C SER A 92 -1.04 9.78 51.51
N SER A 93 -0.05 8.89 51.33
CA SER A 93 0.61 8.19 52.43
C SER A 93 1.68 9.13 53.01
N VAL A 94 1.38 9.79 54.12
CA VAL A 94 2.39 10.55 54.87
C VAL A 94 3.46 9.56 55.33
N PRO A 95 4.74 9.73 54.95
CA PRO A 95 5.79 8.83 55.39
C PRO A 95 6.03 9.01 56.89
N ASP A 96 6.08 7.91 57.63
CA ASP A 96 6.33 7.87 59.08
C ASP A 96 7.71 8.45 59.47
N THR A 97 8.60 8.60 58.49
CA THR A 97 9.94 9.17 58.64
C THR A 97 10.21 10.15 57.50
N THR A 98 10.82 11.31 57.83
CA THR A 98 11.35 12.24 56.83
C THR A 98 12.37 11.52 55.96
N ARG A 99 12.00 11.21 54.72
CA ARG A 99 12.93 10.62 53.74
C ARG A 99 13.85 11.72 53.24
N ASP A 100 15.15 11.48 53.37
CA ASP A 100 16.20 12.32 52.79
C ASP A 100 16.16 12.14 51.27
N CYS A 101 15.49 13.06 50.56
CA CYS A 101 15.41 13.08 49.10
C CYS A 101 16.78 13.43 48.53
N LYS A 102 17.66 12.43 48.45
CA LYS A 102 19.09 12.62 48.17
C LYS A 102 19.37 12.99 46.72
N ALA A 103 18.39 12.78 45.84
CA ALA A 103 18.38 13.33 44.50
C ALA A 103 16.95 13.39 43.98
N SER A 104 16.52 14.56 43.50
CA SER A 104 15.26 14.80 42.79
C SER A 104 15.24 14.08 41.42
N THR A 105 15.34 12.75 41.46
CA THR A 105 15.31 11.84 40.32
C THR A 105 13.93 11.18 40.26
N GLY A 106 13.47 10.81 39.06
CA GLY A 106 12.16 10.16 38.89
C GLY A 106 11.99 8.82 39.64
N ALA A 107 13.08 8.29 40.22
CA ALA A 107 13.07 7.09 41.04
C ALA A 107 12.35 7.27 42.39
N GLU A 108 12.37 8.47 42.96
CA GLU A 108 11.77 8.77 44.27
C GLU A 108 10.36 9.37 44.15
N LEU A 109 9.86 9.53 42.92
CA LEU A 109 8.57 10.15 42.65
C LEU A 109 7.40 9.27 43.14
N SER A 110 6.39 9.90 43.74
CA SER A 110 5.17 9.22 44.19
C SER A 110 4.46 8.54 43.01
N ARG A 111 3.62 7.55 43.32
CA ARG A 111 2.89 6.80 42.30
C ARG A 111 2.12 7.71 41.33
N GLU A 112 1.33 8.67 41.80
CA GLU A 112 0.50 9.49 40.91
C GLU A 112 1.35 10.36 39.96
N HIS A 113 2.40 10.98 40.48
CA HIS A 113 3.28 11.83 39.69
C HIS A 113 4.10 11.02 38.68
N ALA A 114 4.55 9.82 39.05
CA ALA A 114 5.27 8.93 38.15
C ALA A 114 4.37 8.38 37.03
N GLU A 115 3.12 8.04 37.35
CA GLU A 115 2.13 7.61 36.36
C GLU A 115 1.76 8.73 35.38
N PHE A 116 1.71 9.98 35.84
CA PHE A 116 1.51 11.14 34.96
C PHE A 116 2.67 11.28 33.96
N LEU A 117 3.92 11.27 34.45
CA LEU A 117 5.10 11.35 33.59
C LEU A 117 5.19 10.18 32.61
N ALA A 118 4.87 8.96 33.05
CA ALA A 118 4.85 7.79 32.18
C ALA A 118 3.84 7.93 31.04
N ARG A 119 2.65 8.48 31.33
CA ARG A 119 1.63 8.77 30.31
C ARG A 119 2.07 9.84 29.32
N GLU A 120 2.65 10.94 29.80
CA GLU A 120 3.13 12.01 28.92
C GLU A 120 4.33 11.56 28.07
N ALA A 121 5.26 10.79 28.62
CA ALA A 121 6.35 10.19 27.86
C ALA A 121 5.82 9.26 26.76
N THR A 122 4.83 8.43 27.08
CA THR A 122 4.17 7.54 26.13
C THR A 122 3.50 8.33 25.00
N ARG A 123 2.79 9.43 25.33
CA ARG A 123 2.18 10.32 24.34
C ARG A 123 3.26 10.95 23.43
N ALA A 124 4.36 11.43 24.01
CA ALA A 124 5.46 12.00 23.24
C ALA A 124 6.07 10.99 22.26
N ASP A 125 6.26 9.73 22.69
CA ASP A 125 6.80 8.67 21.84
C ASP A 125 5.81 8.24 20.74
N GLN A 126 4.51 8.21 21.03
CA GLN A 126 3.47 8.01 20.01
C GLN A 126 3.50 9.13 18.95
N LEU A 127 3.67 10.38 19.37
CA LEU A 127 3.79 11.51 18.45
C LEU A 127 5.04 11.42 17.58
N ARG A 128 6.18 11.02 18.15
CA ARG A 128 7.42 10.77 17.39
C ARG A 128 7.22 9.67 16.34
N SER A 129 6.62 8.55 16.72
CA SER A 129 6.29 7.45 15.80
C SER A 129 5.34 7.89 14.67
N ALA A 130 4.32 8.69 14.99
CA ALA A 130 3.40 9.22 13.99
C ALA A 130 4.09 10.17 13.00
N LEU A 131 5.01 11.01 13.48
CA LEU A 131 5.78 11.93 12.66
C LEU A 131 6.77 11.18 11.75
N GLU A 132 7.46 10.16 12.26
CA GLU A 132 8.32 9.29 11.45
C GLU A 132 7.52 8.62 10.32
N ALA A 133 6.34 8.05 10.65
CA ALA A 133 5.45 7.47 9.65
C ALA A 133 4.99 8.50 8.59
N CYS A 134 4.76 9.75 8.98
CA CYS A 134 4.40 10.83 8.07
C CYS A 134 5.54 11.14 7.09
N TYR A 135 6.77 11.27 7.59
CA TYR A 135 7.92 11.51 6.72
C TYR A 135 8.18 10.35 5.76
N LEU A 136 8.05 9.10 6.21
CA LEU A 136 8.19 7.93 5.33
C LEU A 136 7.13 7.91 4.21
N GLN A 137 5.89 8.30 4.51
CA GLN A 137 4.85 8.44 3.49
C GLN A 137 5.12 9.57 2.51
N TYR A 138 5.66 10.69 3.00
CA TYR A 138 6.02 11.81 2.14
C TYR A 138 7.20 11.45 1.22
N GLU A 139 8.24 10.83 1.77
CA GLU A 139 9.43 10.41 1.01
C GLU A 139 9.07 9.36 -0.05
N SER A 140 8.18 8.40 0.27
CA SER A 140 7.72 7.43 -0.73
C SER A 140 7.03 8.12 -1.91
N VAL A 141 6.13 9.07 -1.66
CA VAL A 141 5.46 9.86 -2.71
C VAL A 141 6.48 10.67 -3.52
N VAL A 142 7.42 11.34 -2.88
CA VAL A 142 8.46 12.12 -3.56
C VAL A 142 9.34 11.23 -4.45
N SER A 143 9.70 10.03 -3.99
CA SER A 143 10.52 9.08 -4.77
C SER A 143 9.81 8.62 -6.05
N ILE A 144 8.48 8.42 -5.98
CA ILE A 144 7.65 8.04 -7.12
C ILE A 144 7.58 9.19 -8.14
N LEU A 145 7.42 10.43 -7.65
CA LEU A 145 7.31 11.61 -8.52
C LEU A 145 8.62 12.01 -9.17
N THR A 146 9.75 11.81 -8.50
CA THR A 146 11.07 12.23 -8.99
C THR A 146 11.72 11.23 -9.95
N ASN A 147 11.09 10.09 -10.22
CA ASN A 147 11.63 9.00 -11.06
C ASN A 147 13.08 8.66 -10.68
N LYS A 148 13.40 8.76 -9.38
CA LYS A 148 14.73 8.48 -8.85
C LYS A 148 14.92 6.97 -8.87
N ASN A 149 15.41 6.47 -10.00
CA ASN A 149 15.82 5.09 -10.17
C ASN A 149 16.82 4.73 -9.04
N PRO A 150 16.53 3.74 -8.17
CA PRO A 150 17.40 3.37 -7.06
C PRO A 150 18.75 2.77 -7.49
N ASN A 151 19.00 2.60 -8.79
CA ASN A 151 20.25 2.06 -9.34
C ASN A 151 21.26 3.12 -9.86
N ASN A 152 21.16 4.38 -9.43
CA ASN A 152 22.19 5.38 -9.71
C ASN A 152 22.71 5.98 -8.39
N GLN A 153 23.50 5.16 -7.69
CA GLN A 153 24.56 5.59 -6.77
C GLN A 153 25.86 4.97 -7.27
#